data_AF-A0A929J4A8-F1
#
_entry.id   AF-A0A929J4A8-F1
#
_cell.length_a   1.000
_cell.length_b   1.000
_cell.length_c   1.000
_cell.angle_alpha   90.00
_cell.angle_beta   90.00
_cell.angle_gamma   90.00
#
_symmetry.space_group_name_H-M   'P 1'
#
loop_
_entity.id
_entity.type
_entity.pdbx_description
1 polymer ?
#
loop_
_entity_poly.entity_id
_entity_poly.type
_entity_poly.pdbx_seq_one_letter_code
_entity_poly.pdbx_strand_id
1 'polypeptide(L)'
;MLIATLIALLFMGSGANMMLDGIDQLKDNLKAERGDDVNRNAKLNAALDVVDKLEDTSKDYAKADSKDEKALIKLIEQYDIQASDLHRQMEASYQKRLEYQKQMMALRAELKGTISRDEWNKAFSAEKTK
;
A
#
# COMPACT_ATOMS: atom_id res chain seq x y z
N MET A 1 -0.06 -13.85 -10.92
CA MET A 1 1.11 -12.95 -11.07
C MET A 1 1.13 -11.83 -10.05
N LEU A 2 0.02 -11.16 -9.73
CA LEU A 2 -0.01 -10.05 -8.75
C LEU A 2 0.45 -10.38 -7.33
N ILE A 3 0.31 -11.63 -6.83
CA ILE A 3 0.92 -12.04 -5.55
C ILE A 3 2.45 -12.04 -5.65
N ALA A 4 3.00 -12.49 -6.80
CA ALA A 4 4.43 -12.42 -7.06
C ALA A 4 4.90 -10.97 -7.32
N THR A 5 4.04 -10.11 -7.88
CA THR A 5 4.30 -8.67 -8.04
C THR A 5 4.27 -7.94 -6.71
N LEU A 6 3.29 -8.22 -5.84
CA LEU A 6 3.22 -7.72 -4.46
C LEU A 6 4.46 -8.13 -3.68
N ILE A 7 4.93 -9.36 -3.84
CA ILE A 7 6.17 -9.86 -3.21
C ILE A 7 7.42 -9.21 -3.85
N ALA A 8 7.48 -9.03 -5.17
CA ALA A 8 8.59 -8.37 -5.85
C ALA A 8 8.71 -6.87 -5.49
N LEU A 9 7.57 -6.21 -5.24
CA LEU A 9 7.48 -4.83 -4.75
C LEU A 9 7.94 -4.68 -3.28
N LEU A 10 8.11 -5.77 -2.53
CA LEU A 10 8.67 -5.76 -1.16
C LEU A 10 10.19 -5.57 -1.14
N PHE A 11 10.89 -5.82 -2.26
CA PHE A 11 12.36 -5.88 -2.31
C PHE A 11 13.02 -4.75 -3.12
N MET A 12 12.28 -3.98 -3.93
CA MET A 12 12.82 -2.82 -4.67
C MET A 12 12.13 -1.52 -4.22
N GLY A 13 12.92 -0.45 -4.03
CA GLY A 13 12.48 0.81 -3.42
C GLY A 13 11.23 1.46 -4.03
N SER A 14 10.47 2.14 -3.16
CA SER A 14 9.26 2.94 -3.44
C SER A 14 8.01 2.24 -4.00
N GLY A 15 7.81 0.94 -3.69
CA GLY A 15 6.59 0.21 -4.07
C GLY A 15 5.26 0.83 -3.56
N ALA A 16 5.30 1.77 -2.61
CA ALA A 16 4.10 2.44 -2.09
C ALA A 16 3.41 3.35 -3.11
N ASN A 17 4.15 4.05 -3.98
CA ASN A 17 3.51 4.88 -5.02
C ASN A 17 2.78 4.02 -6.06
N MET A 18 3.34 2.87 -6.45
CA MET A 18 2.66 1.92 -7.33
C MET A 18 1.44 1.26 -6.66
N MET A 19 1.41 1.17 -5.33
CA MET A 19 0.27 0.66 -4.59
C MET A 19 -0.90 1.66 -4.57
N LEU A 20 -0.64 2.97 -4.62
CA LEU A 20 -1.69 4.00 -4.63
C LEU A 20 -2.59 3.88 -5.87
N ASP A 21 -2.02 3.70 -7.07
CA ASP A 21 -2.80 3.52 -8.30
C ASP A 21 -3.72 2.27 -8.21
N GLY A 22 -3.21 1.19 -7.63
CA GLY A 22 -4.00 -0.03 -7.41
C GLY A 22 -5.12 0.13 -6.37
N ILE A 23 -4.91 0.99 -5.37
CA ILE A 23 -5.90 1.33 -4.34
C ILE A 23 -7.03 2.19 -4.94
N ASP A 24 -6.70 3.16 -5.79
CA ASP A 24 -7.70 3.99 -6.46
C ASP A 24 -8.62 3.16 -7.38
N GLN A 25 -8.03 2.26 -8.17
CA GLN A 25 -8.80 1.34 -9.01
C GLN A 25 -9.74 0.45 -8.18
N LEU A 26 -9.28 -0.03 -7.02
CA LEU A 26 -10.09 -0.81 -6.10
C LEU A 26 -11.27 0.00 -5.54
N LYS A 27 -11.05 1.27 -5.17
CA LYS A 27 -12.13 2.16 -4.73
C LYS A 27 -13.19 2.35 -5.81
N ASP A 28 -12.76 2.60 -7.04
CA ASP A 28 -13.67 2.82 -8.15
C ASP A 28 -14.52 1.57 -8.46
N ASN A 29 -13.89 0.40 -8.45
CA ASN A 29 -14.60 -0.87 -8.60
C ASN A 29 -15.64 -1.10 -7.50
N LEU A 30 -15.31 -0.82 -6.23
CA LEU A 30 -16.25 -0.97 -5.11
C LEU A 30 -17.40 0.04 -5.17
N LYS A 31 -17.14 1.27 -5.63
CA LYS A 31 -18.18 2.29 -5.84
C LYS A 31 -19.11 1.92 -6.98
N ALA A 32 -18.60 1.33 -8.06
CA ALA A 32 -19.37 0.92 -9.22
C ALA A 32 -20.36 -0.23 -8.92
N GLU A 33 -20.07 -1.06 -7.92
CA GLU A 33 -20.94 -2.17 -7.48
C GLU A 33 -22.10 -1.70 -6.57
N ARG A 34 -22.24 -0.39 -6.30
CA ARG A 34 -23.37 0.16 -5.55
C ARG A 34 -24.67 0.06 -6.36
N GLY A 35 -25.76 -0.29 -5.68
CA GLY A 35 -27.10 -0.38 -6.26
C GLY A 35 -28.17 0.01 -5.24
N ASP A 36 -29.38 -0.51 -5.39
CA ASP A 36 -30.52 -0.15 -4.52
C ASP A 36 -30.56 -0.93 -3.19
N ASP A 37 -29.77 -2.00 -3.05
CA ASP A 37 -29.73 -2.80 -1.81
C ASP A 37 -28.96 -2.09 -0.69
N VAL A 38 -29.70 -1.61 0.30
CA VAL A 38 -29.18 -0.90 1.48
C VAL A 38 -28.20 -1.76 2.30
N ASN A 39 -28.50 -3.04 2.48
CA ASN A 39 -27.63 -3.94 3.26
C ASN A 39 -26.32 -4.23 2.52
N ARG A 40 -26.39 -4.35 1.19
CA ARG A 40 -25.21 -4.49 0.34
C ARG A 40 -24.36 -3.22 0.35
N ASN A 41 -24.99 -2.05 0.23
CA ASN A 41 -24.30 -0.76 0.28
C ASN A 41 -23.60 -0.53 1.63
N ALA A 42 -24.18 -0.99 2.75
CA ALA A 42 -23.53 -0.94 4.06
C ALA A 42 -22.22 -1.76 4.09
N LYS A 43 -22.21 -2.96 3.48
CA LYS A 43 -20.98 -3.78 3.36
C LYS A 43 -19.94 -3.14 2.45
N LEU A 44 -20.38 -2.54 1.33
CA LEU A 44 -19.49 -1.82 0.42
C LEU A 44 -18.86 -0.59 1.09
N ASN A 45 -19.60 0.13 1.93
CA ASN A 45 -19.06 1.24 2.71
C ASN A 45 -18.00 0.76 3.69
N ALA A 46 -18.26 -0.33 4.42
CA ALA A 46 -17.25 -0.91 5.31
C ALA A 46 -16.00 -1.34 4.55
N ALA A 47 -16.13 -1.89 3.34
CA ALA A 47 -14.99 -2.21 2.49
C ALA A 47 -14.23 -0.94 2.05
N LEU A 48 -14.95 0.10 1.61
CA LEU A 48 -14.37 1.39 1.23
C LEU A 48 -13.60 2.04 2.37
N ASP A 49 -14.10 1.98 3.61
CA ASP A 49 -13.40 2.49 4.79
C ASP A 49 -12.05 1.79 5.00
N VAL A 50 -11.97 0.48 4.73
CA VAL A 50 -10.70 -0.26 4.79
C VAL A 50 -9.76 0.15 3.65
N VAL A 51 -10.30 0.41 2.47
CA VAL A 51 -9.52 0.88 1.32
C VAL A 51 -8.99 2.30 1.54
N ASP A 52 -9.76 3.18 2.20
CA ASP A 52 -9.30 4.49 2.64
C ASP A 52 -8.10 4.36 3.59
N LYS A 53 -8.18 3.44 4.58
CA LYS A 53 -7.04 3.16 5.48
C LYS A 53 -5.81 2.64 4.72
N LEU A 54 -5.99 1.79 3.69
CA LEU A 54 -4.89 1.32 2.84
C LEU A 54 -4.22 2.48 2.11
N GLU A 55 -5.02 3.41 1.59
CA GLU A 55 -4.53 4.61 0.89
C GLU A 55 -3.72 5.50 1.83
N ASP A 56 -4.28 5.84 3.00
CA ASP A 56 -3.65 6.70 3.99
C ASP A 56 -2.34 6.09 4.50
N THR A 57 -2.34 4.79 4.80
CA THR A 57 -1.14 4.05 5.21
C THR A 57 -0.05 4.10 4.13
N SER A 58 -0.44 3.97 2.86
CA SER A 58 0.49 4.05 1.72
C SER A 58 1.04 5.46 1.52
N LYS A 59 0.19 6.49 1.63
CA LYS A 59 0.59 7.91 1.55
C LYS A 59 1.55 8.29 2.68
N ASP A 60 1.28 7.85 3.90
CA ASP A 60 2.11 8.19 5.05
C ASP A 60 3.47 7.49 4.98
N TYR A 61 3.50 6.22 4.55
CA TYR A 61 4.77 5.55 4.27
C TYR A 61 5.53 6.25 3.12
N ALA A 62 4.87 6.60 2.00
CA ALA A 62 5.53 7.26 0.87
C ALA A 62 6.16 8.62 1.27
N LYS A 63 5.46 9.41 2.11
CA LYS A 63 6.01 10.65 2.69
C LYS A 63 7.22 10.37 3.58
N ALA A 64 7.15 9.34 4.42
CA ALA A 64 8.25 8.96 5.31
C ALA A 64 9.48 8.46 4.52
N ASP A 65 9.26 7.61 3.51
CA ASP A 65 10.29 7.07 2.62
C ASP A 65 11.01 8.19 1.86
N SER A 66 10.25 9.15 1.29
CA SER A 66 10.85 10.33 0.63
C SER A 66 11.65 11.22 1.59
N LYS A 67 11.21 11.34 2.85
CA LYS A 67 11.96 12.08 3.87
C LYS A 67 13.26 11.38 4.23
N ASP A 68 13.22 10.06 4.37
CA ASP A 68 14.38 9.24 4.70
C ASP A 68 15.39 9.20 3.55
N GLU A 69 14.92 9.16 2.30
CA GLU A 69 15.76 9.28 1.09
C GLU A 69 16.48 10.63 1.06
N LYS A 70 15.77 11.73 1.29
CA LYS A 70 16.38 13.07 1.37
C LYS A 70 17.41 13.17 2.51
N ALA A 71 17.15 12.52 3.65
CA ALA A 71 18.10 12.48 4.75
C ALA A 71 19.35 11.67 4.40
N LEU A 72 19.17 10.54 3.70
CA LEU A 72 20.27 9.70 3.22
C LEU A 72 21.14 10.44 2.18
N ILE A 73 20.53 11.15 1.24
CA ILE A 73 21.25 11.97 0.25
C ILE A 73 22.11 13.03 0.97
N LYS A 74 21.51 13.78 1.91
CA LYS A 74 22.24 14.78 2.70
C LYS A 74 23.40 14.19 3.50
N LEU A 75 23.24 12.98 4.01
CA LEU A 75 24.29 12.24 4.72
C LEU A 75 25.43 11.88 3.75
N ILE A 76 25.11 11.35 2.58
CA ILE A 76 26.11 10.97 1.56
C ILE A 76 26.88 12.20 1.03
N GLU A 77 26.23 13.36 0.96
CA GLU A 77 26.86 14.62 0.55
C GLU A 77 27.87 15.16 1.59
N GLN A 78 27.90 14.62 2.81
CA GLN A 78 28.87 15.02 3.83
C GLN A 78 30.23 14.35 3.60
N TYR A 79 31.28 15.16 3.58
CA TYR A 79 32.65 14.73 3.25
C TYR A 79 33.28 13.74 4.26
N ASP A 80 32.74 13.67 5.48
CA ASP A 80 33.28 12.84 6.59
C ASP A 80 32.22 11.90 7.19
N ILE A 81 31.37 11.32 6.32
CA ILE A 81 30.34 10.39 6.79
C ILE A 81 30.94 9.10 7.35
N GLN A 82 30.49 8.71 8.54
CA GLN A 82 30.82 7.41 9.11
C GLN A 82 29.87 6.33 8.59
N ALA A 83 30.40 5.13 8.35
CA ALA A 83 29.59 3.97 7.97
C ALA A 83 28.50 3.63 9.00
N SER A 84 28.75 3.94 10.28
CA SER A 84 27.79 3.79 11.38
C SER A 84 26.55 4.69 11.22
N ASP A 85 26.71 5.91 10.69
CA ASP A 85 25.59 6.84 10.48
C ASP A 85 24.74 6.42 9.28
N LEU A 86 25.37 5.96 8.20
CA LEU A 86 24.67 5.32 7.08
C LEU A 86 23.87 4.10 7.54
N HIS A 87 24.50 3.21 8.30
CA HIS A 87 23.84 2.00 8.78
C HIS A 87 22.64 2.32 9.68
N ARG A 88 22.78 3.29 10.59
CA ARG A 88 21.68 3.74 11.46
C ARG A 88 20.51 4.30 10.66
N GLN A 89 20.78 5.11 9.63
CA GLN A 89 19.74 5.67 8.77
C GLN A 89 19.04 4.58 7.94
N MET A 90 19.80 3.63 7.40
CA MET A 90 19.25 2.51 6.64
C MET A 90 18.38 1.59 7.51
N GLU A 91 18.84 1.28 8.73
CA GLU A 91 18.07 0.45 9.67
C GLU A 91 16.74 1.12 10.05
N ALA A 92 16.75 2.44 10.28
CA ALA A 92 15.52 3.18 10.56
C ALA A 92 14.51 3.12 9.39
N SER A 93 14.99 3.24 8.15
CA SER A 93 14.14 3.08 6.95
C SER A 93 13.61 1.65 6.82
N TYR A 94 14.45 0.65 7.08
CA TYR A 94 14.06 -0.76 7.05
C TYR A 94 12.95 -1.09 8.04
N GLN A 95 13.07 -0.64 9.29
CA GLN A 95 12.04 -0.86 10.32
C GLN A 95 10.69 -0.22 9.95
N LYS A 96 10.71 0.99 9.37
CA LYS A 96 9.48 1.63 8.86
C LYS A 96 8.83 0.83 7.73
N ARG A 97 9.65 0.26 6.84
CA ARG A 97 9.15 -0.60 5.75
C ARG A 97 8.50 -1.87 6.31
N LEU A 98 9.09 -2.50 7.31
CA LEU A 98 8.50 -3.67 7.97
C LEU A 98 7.15 -3.34 8.61
N GLU A 99 7.06 -2.21 9.33
CA GLU A 99 5.81 -1.78 9.95
C GLU A 99 4.73 -1.48 8.90
N TYR A 100 5.08 -0.76 7.84
CA TYR A 100 4.18 -0.54 6.70
C TYR A 100 3.67 -1.86 6.10
N GLN A 101 4.56 -2.81 5.82
CA GLN A 101 4.17 -4.11 5.26
C GLN A 101 3.23 -4.88 6.20
N LYS A 102 3.48 -4.84 7.50
CA LYS A 102 2.62 -5.46 8.51
C LYS A 102 1.23 -4.84 8.53
N GLN A 103 1.14 -3.51 8.49
CA GLN A 103 -0.14 -2.79 8.45
C GLN A 103 -0.91 -3.11 7.17
N MET A 104 -0.24 -3.09 6.01
CA MET A 104 -0.86 -3.44 4.73
C MET A 104 -1.38 -4.88 4.71
N MET A 105 -0.65 -5.84 5.30
CA MET A 105 -1.13 -7.22 5.41
C MET A 105 -2.37 -7.35 6.31
N ALA A 106 -2.41 -6.62 7.43
CA ALA A 106 -3.56 -6.61 8.33
C ALA A 106 -4.80 -6.01 7.65
N LEU A 107 -4.65 -4.84 7.01
CA LEU A 107 -5.72 -4.18 6.26
C LEU A 107 -6.20 -5.02 5.08
N ARG A 108 -5.29 -5.72 4.38
CA ARG A 108 -5.66 -6.68 3.33
C ARG A 108 -6.53 -7.81 3.87
N ALA A 109 -6.22 -8.33 5.06
CA ALA A 109 -7.00 -9.37 5.69
C ALA A 109 -8.39 -8.85 6.14
N GLU A 110 -8.45 -7.63 6.70
CA GLU A 110 -9.70 -6.93 7.03
C GLU A 110 -10.57 -6.76 5.78
N LEU A 111 -10.00 -6.23 4.69
CA LEU A 111 -10.72 -6.03 3.42
C LEU A 111 -11.28 -7.35 2.90
N LYS A 112 -10.49 -8.43 2.90
CA LYS A 112 -10.94 -9.76 2.47
C LYS A 112 -12.09 -10.29 3.33
N GLY A 113 -12.20 -9.86 4.59
CA GLY A 113 -13.34 -10.18 5.45
C GLY A 113 -14.62 -9.41 5.11
N THR A 114 -14.50 -8.27 4.42
CA THR A 114 -15.64 -7.38 4.08
C THR A 114 -16.22 -7.63 2.69
N ILE A 115 -15.44 -8.13 1.74
CA ILE A 115 -15.87 -8.36 0.35
C ILE A 115 -15.92 -9.86 0.02
N SER A 116 -16.78 -10.24 -0.92
CA SER A 116 -16.89 -11.63 -1.35
C SER A 116 -15.64 -12.08 -2.14
N ARG A 117 -15.46 -13.40 -2.27
CA ARG A 117 -14.35 -13.95 -3.08
C ARG A 117 -14.43 -13.53 -4.54
N ASP A 118 -15.63 -13.41 -5.09
CA ASP A 118 -15.84 -12.99 -6.48
C ASP A 118 -15.57 -11.50 -6.66
N GLU A 119 -15.96 -10.67 -5.69
CA GLU A 119 -15.60 -9.24 -5.65
C GLU A 119 -14.09 -9.04 -5.51
N TRP A 120 -13.45 -9.83 -4.65
CA TRP A 120 -12.00 -9.86 -4.54
C TRP A 120 -11.36 -10.21 -5.89
N ASN A 121 -11.85 -11.26 -6.55
CA ASN A 121 -11.32 -11.65 -7.85
C ASN A 121 -11.55 -10.58 -8.92
N LYS A 122 -12.73 -9.96 -9.00
CA LYS A 122 -13.02 -8.85 -9.93
C LYS A 122 -12.12 -7.64 -9.69
N ALA A 123 -11.96 -7.25 -8.44
CA ALA A 123 -11.17 -6.08 -8.08
C ALA A 123 -9.68 -6.23 -8.40
N PHE A 124 -9.19 -7.48 -8.43
CA PHE A 124 -7.78 -7.81 -8.69
C PHE A 124 -7.54 -8.61 -9.97
N SER A 125 -8.59 -8.87 -10.77
CA SER A 125 -8.45 -9.50 -12.08
C SER A 125 -8.03 -8.45 -13.09
N ALA A 126 -6.88 -8.65 -13.71
CA ALA A 126 -6.41 -7.86 -14.85
C ALA A 126 -7.20 -8.16 -16.13
N GLU A 127 -8.51 -8.41 -16.03
CA GLU A 127 -9.37 -8.42 -17.21
C GLU A 127 -9.51 -6.98 -17.68
N LYS A 128 -8.53 -6.59 -18.50
CA LYS A 128 -8.68 -5.54 -19.50
C LYS A 128 -10.00 -5.83 -20.21
N THR A 129 -11.01 -5.02 -19.92
CA THR A 129 -12.09 -4.80 -20.87
C THR A 129 -11.42 -4.48 -22.20
N LYS A 130 -11.61 -5.40 -23.17
CA LYS A 130 -11.09 -5.28 -24.53
C LYS A 130 -11.53 -4.00 -25.20
#